data_AF-A0A7V2MHW3-F1
#
_entry.id   AF-A0A7V2MHW3-F1
#
_cell.length_a   1.000
_cell.length_b   1.000
_cell.length_c   1.000
_cell.angle_alpha   90.00
_cell.angle_beta   90.00
_cell.angle_gamma   90.00
#
_symmetry.space_group_name_H-M   'P 1'
#
loop_
_entity.id
_entity.type
_entity.pdbx_description
1 polymer ?
#
loop_
_entity_poly.entity_id
_entity_poly.type
_entity_poly.pdbx_seq_one_letter_code
_entity_poly.pdbx_strand_id
1 'polypeptide(L)' 'MTKVLTKPETRREMNAEVHCYMCSHNVQAVVLVDRRSATVKPGQKCSRCHSAIDSGYVLRLQREAVSA' A
#
# COMPACT_ATOMS: atom_id res chain seq x y z
N MET A 1 22.81 17.11 3.93
CA MET A 1 21.64 16.69 3.12
C MET A 1 21.71 15.18 2.95
N THR A 2 21.03 14.43 3.80
CA THR A 2 21.15 12.97 3.89
C THR A 2 20.44 12.33 2.69
N LYS A 3 21.20 11.89 1.69
CA LYS A 3 20.69 11.11 0.55
C LYS A 3 20.35 9.71 1.09
N VAL A 4 19.07 9.42 1.28
CA VAL A 4 18.60 8.06 1.57
C VAL A 4 18.80 7.25 0.29
N LEU A 5 19.86 6.46 0.22
CA LEU A 5 20.04 5.45 -0.82
C LEU A 5 18.98 4.35 -0.59
N THR A 6 17.82 4.50 -1.22
CA THR A 6 16.94 3.36 -1.44
C THR A 6 17.59 2.51 -2.52
N LYS A 7 18.17 1.39 -2.10
CA LYS A 7 18.58 0.28 -2.98
C LYS A 7 17.40 -0.01 -3.93
N PRO A 8 17.61 -0.35 -5.21
CA PRO A 8 16.52 -0.80 -6.08
C PRO A 8 16.12 -2.22 -5.66
N GLU A 9 15.67 -2.38 -4.42
CA GLU A 9 14.82 -3.50 -4.06
C GLU A 9 13.59 -3.41 -4.94
N THR A 10 13.25 -4.53 -5.59
CA THR A 10 12.19 -4.67 -6.59
C THR A 10 10.84 -4.47 -5.92
N ARG A 11 10.59 -3.26 -5.45
CA ARG A 11 9.40 -2.86 -4.73
C ARG A 11 8.33 -2.62 -5.77
N ARG A 12 7.46 -3.61 -5.93
CA ARG A 12 6.39 -3.56 -6.93
C ARG A 12 5.23 -2.78 -6.35
N GLU A 13 4.76 -1.80 -7.10
CA GLU A 13 3.49 -1.15 -6.79
C GLU A 13 2.37 -2.09 -7.20
N MET A 14 1.46 -2.37 -6.27
CA MET A 14 0.28 -3.20 -6.50
C MET A 14 -0.94 -2.55 -5.87
N ASN A 15 -2.10 -2.76 -6.48
CA ASN A 15 -3.36 -2.37 -5.85
C ASN A 15 -3.74 -3.40 -4.78
N ALA A 16 -4.17 -2.91 -3.63
CA ALA A 16 -4.60 -3.75 -2.53
C ALA A 16 -5.77 -3.13 -1.78
N GLU A 17 -6.53 -4.00 -1.10
CA GLU A 17 -7.50 -3.56 -0.11
C GLU A 17 -6.78 -3.32 1.22
N VAL A 18 -6.93 -2.11 1.75
CA VAL A 18 -6.31 -1.65 2.99
C VAL A 18 -7.38 -1.23 3.98
N HIS A 19 -7.25 -1.68 5.23
CA HIS A 19 -8.14 -1.27 6.30
C HIS A 19 -7.79 0.13 6.79
N CYS A 20 -8.73 1.07 6.71
CA CYS A 20 -8.58 2.40 7.27
C CYS A 20 -9.01 2.41 8.74
N TYR A 21 -8.05 2.58 9.66
CA TYR A 21 -8.34 2.67 11.10
C TYR A 21 -9.07 3.94 11.53
N MET A 22 -9.17 4.95 10.65
CA MET A 22 -9.84 6.22 10.97
C MET A 22 -11.34 6.18 10.74
N CYS A 23 -11.82 5.39 9.76
CA CYS A 23 -13.24 5.25 9.48
C CYS A 23 -13.71 3.79 9.51
N SER A 24 -12.83 2.86 9.91
CA SER A 24 -13.07 1.41 9.99
C SER A 24 -13.56 0.78 8.68
N HIS A 25 -13.30 1.43 7.55
CA HIS A 25 -13.67 0.92 6.24
C HIS A 25 -12.45 0.40 5.49
N ASN A 26 -12.69 -0.63 4.69
CA ASN A 26 -11.74 -1.12 3.72
C ASN A 26 -11.78 -0.22 2.49
N VAL A 27 -10.63 0.23 2.03
CA VAL A 27 -10.49 1.07 0.84
C VAL A 27 -9.40 0.53 -0.06
N GLN A 28 -9.51 0.78 -1.37
CA GLN A 28 -8.43 0.45 -2.28
C GLN A 28 -7.30 1.46 -2.15
N ALA A 29 -6.08 0.98 -2.03
CA ALA A 29 -4.87 1.79 -2.00
C ALA A 29 -3.72 1.07 -2.72
N VAL A 30 -2.80 1.87 -3.25
CA VAL A 30 -1.53 1.36 -3.78
C VAL A 30 -0.63 0.98 -2.61
N VAL A 31 -0.13 -0.24 -2.65
CA VAL A 31 0.86 -0.77 -1.72
C VAL A 31 2.16 -1.06 -2.46
N LEU A 32 3.24 -0.82 -1.76
CA LEU A 32 4.59 -1.19 -2.12
C LEU A 32 4.85 -2.59 -1.58
N VAL A 33 4.95 -3.55 -2.49
CA VAL A 33 5.20 -4.97 -2.17
C VAL A 33 6.67 -5.28 -2.43
N ASP A 34 7.35 -5.65 -1.35
CA ASP A 34 8.68 -6.24 -1.36
C ASP A 34 8.57 -7.76 -1.21
N ARG A 35 9.70 -8.49 -1.31
CA ARG A 35 9.71 -9.97 -1.24
C ARG A 35 9.07 -10.57 0.02
N ARG A 36 8.97 -9.81 1.11
CA ARG A 36 8.48 -10.29 2.42
C ARG A 36 7.42 -9.39 3.06
N SER A 37 7.18 -8.19 2.54
CA SER A 37 6.33 -7.19 3.19
C SER A 37 5.54 -6.41 2.16
N ALA A 38 4.30 -6.07 2.52
CA ALA A 38 3.51 -5.09 1.80
C ALA A 38 3.30 -3.89 2.72
N THR A 39 3.58 -2.70 2.22
CA THR A 39 3.40 -1.45 2.96
C THR A 39 2.61 -0.49 2.10
N VAL A 40 1.70 0.29 2.68
CA VAL A 40 0.98 1.30 1.92
C VAL A 40 1.98 2.31 1.36
N LYS A 41 1.78 2.73 0.11
CA LYS A 41 2.64 3.76 -0.50
C LYS A 41 2.52 5.04 0.32
N PRO A 42 3.64 5.68 0.69
CA PRO A 42 3.58 6.80 1.59
C PRO A 42 2.83 7.99 0.99
N GLY A 43 2.08 8.71 1.82
CA GLY A 43 1.26 9.86 1.40
C GLY A 43 -0.11 9.49 0.82
N GLN A 44 -0.48 8.22 0.81
CA GLN A 44 -1.83 7.78 0.45
C GLN A 44 -2.88 8.25 1.47
N LYS A 45 -4.03 8.66 0.95
CA LYS A 45 -5.20 9.06 1.76
C LYS A 45 -6.36 8.10 1.56
N CYS A 46 -7.14 7.92 2.61
CA CYS A 46 -8.39 7.19 2.53
C CYS A 46 -9.38 7.95 1.63
N SER A 47 -9.97 7.27 0.65
CA SER A 47 -10.97 7.85 -0.26
C SER A 47 -12.29 8.22 0.41
N ARG A 48 -12.53 7.75 1.64
CA ARG A 48 -13.76 8.05 2.40
C ARG A 48 -13.59 9.22 3.37
N CYS A 49 -12.61 9.12 4.27
CA CYS A 49 -12.43 10.10 5.33
C CYS A 49 -11.27 11.08 5.10
N HIS A 50 -10.52 10.92 4.00
CA HIS A 50 -9.37 11.76 3.64
C HIS A 50 -8.20 11.73 4.63
N SER A 51 -8.27 10.91 5.68
CA SER A 51 -7.17 10.69 6.62
C SER A 51 -6.01 9.93 5.97
N ALA A 52 -4.81 10.12 6.51
CA ALA A 52 -3.64 9.35 6.08
C ALA A 52 -3.83 7.85 6.35
N ILE A 53 -3.50 7.02 5.36
CA ILE A 53 -3.61 5.56 5.44
C ILE A 53 -2.24 4.85 5.36
N ASP A 54 -1.17 5.60 5.59
CA ASP A 54 0.24 5.15 5.55
C ASP A 54 0.50 3.91 6.43
N SER A 55 -0.16 3.86 7.59
CA SER A 55 -0.12 2.78 8.58
C SER A 55 -1.32 1.81 8.48
N GLY A 56 -2.07 1.85 7.38
CA GLY A 56 -3.20 0.96 7.16
C GLY A 56 -2.75 -0.50 6.99
N TYR A 57 -3.51 -1.42 7.57
CA TYR A 57 -3.22 -2.85 7.46
C TYR A 57 -3.65 -3.39 6.09
N VAL A 58 -2.70 -3.99 5.37
CA VAL A 58 -2.94 -4.56 4.03
C VAL A 58 -3.69 -5.88 4.20
N LEU A 59 -4.96 -5.91 3.78
CA LEU A 59 -5.84 -7.06 3.94
C LEU A 59 -5.70 -8.05 2.79
N ARG A 60 -5.71 -7.55 1.55
CA ARG A 60 -5.60 -8.37 0.34
C ARG A 60 -4.84 -7.64 -0.74
N LEU A 61 -3.75 -8.26 -1.21
CA LEU A 61 -3.11 -7.89 -2.47
C LEU A 61 -4.01 -8.36 -3.60
N GLN A 62 -4.42 -7.45 -4.49
CA GLN A 62 -5.06 -7.88 -5.73
C GLN A 62 -3.97 -8.47 -6.61
N ARG A 63 -3.93 -9.81 -6.69
CA ARG A 63 -3.19 -10.48 -7.74
C ARG A 63 -3.96 -10.26 -9.02
N GLU A 64 -3.38 -9.52 -9.95
CA GLU A 64 -3.76 -9.60 -11.35
C GLU A 64 -3.60 -11.08 -11.72
N ALA A 65 -4.72 -11.77 -11.95
CA ALA A 65 -4.67 -13.13 -12.43
C ALA A 65 -3.96 -13.08 -13.77
N VAL A 66 -2.76 -13.66 -13.86
CA VAL A 66 -2.13 -13.96 -15.15
C VAL A 66 -3.06 -14.98 -15.81
N SER A 67 -3.99 -14.48 -16.62
CA SER A 67 -4.75 -15.28 -17.56
C SER A 67 -3.78 -15.78 -18.61
N ALA A 68 -3.27 -17.00 -18.40
CA ALA A 68 -2.53 -17.78 -19.38
C ALA A 68 -3.51 -18.63 -20.20
#